data_AF-A0A954SD30-F1
#
_entry.id   AF-A0A954SD30-F1
#
_cell.length_a   1.000
_cell.length_b   1.000
_cell.length_c   1.000
_cell.angle_alpha   90.00
_cell.angle_beta   90.00
_cell.angle_gamma   90.00
#
_symmetry.space_group_name_H-M   'P 1'
#
loop_
_entity.id
_entity.type
_entity.pdbx_description
1 polymer ?
#
loop_
_entity_poly.entity_id
_entity_poly.type
_entity_poly.pdbx_seq_one_letter_code
_entity_poly.pdbx_strand_id
1 'polypeptide(L)'
;KYLCNVNVLTTGFDAPNIDCVVLLRPTLSAGLFYQMCLDMETEVLTRSGWRRCHEVTTGDVVAAFDLDTEEVVYVPTVDKVHRALRSGEEMYGVSAPHLDLRVTDQHTMIVRARARTCLHWQLQTASEVSRRRSAFTIPVAGRGNDHRLDAGITDAEVEFIGWFLTDGYLNPSNRTVTISQSTEKFAAEIRDVLTACGFGFREYPLVRQGEQAGYADSVQFVIPRGVGRGTNHGLRGWAVLEEWLDKDVPAVFNTLSRRQFAILLDAMNMANGRNAVSSDYVSRVMSIAVGCRQRMADRMQQLAIERGYRCNISRFVQKPSDWNRSPQPQWMIYVKPQCVAHVGGLRENGSELVPRRCRIQPVEFERNEWVWCLTTEKGTLVTRRNGKVAILGNCGRGFRFHPGKANCLVLDYGGNVLRHGPVDQLQVVEKRSDGDGPAPAKQCPSCRALIAPAYSICPQCGHEFPPPERKKHESQATNAGVLSGQVSDAEFDVRDIRYSVHTKKDADDDAPKTLRVDYRLGLDYWVSEWICFEHSGWPRRKAEQWWQARSPDPCPDTAQQACDLANNGALAHTESVTVRSVAGEKFDRIHNCKLGPKPELSPMWEAVDLSDVPF
;
A
#
# COMPACT_ATOMS: atom_id res chain seq x y z
N LYS A 1 -0.99 -31.84 -9.32
CA LYS A 1 0.27 -31.04 -9.37
C LYS A 1 0.30 -30.20 -8.10
N TYR A 2 1.37 -30.26 -7.32
CA TYR A 2 1.45 -29.59 -6.02
C TYR A 2 2.61 -28.59 -6.06
N LEU A 3 2.40 -27.40 -5.50
CA LEU A 3 3.42 -26.37 -5.37
C LEU A 3 3.67 -26.14 -3.88
N CYS A 4 4.84 -26.53 -3.40
CA CYS A 4 5.28 -26.25 -2.04
C CYS A 4 6.34 -25.15 -2.09
N ASN A 5 6.11 -24.06 -1.37
CA ASN A 5 7.00 -22.93 -1.30
C ASN A 5 7.20 -22.51 0.16
N VAL A 6 8.45 -22.26 0.55
CA VAL A 6 8.82 -21.69 1.85
C VAL A 6 9.74 -20.49 1.61
N ASN A 7 9.22 -19.28 1.78
CA ASN A 7 9.97 -18.02 1.59
C ASN A 7 10.60 -17.80 0.20
N VAL A 8 10.24 -18.59 -0.84
CA VAL A 8 10.79 -18.44 -2.21
C VAL A 8 9.86 -17.60 -3.09
N LEU A 9 8.55 -17.82 -3.02
CA LEU A 9 7.53 -17.01 -3.70
C LEU A 9 6.96 -15.97 -2.72
N THR A 10 7.77 -14.96 -2.40
CA THR A 10 7.33 -13.79 -1.63
C THR A 10 6.52 -12.81 -2.50
N THR A 11 6.66 -12.94 -3.83
CA THR A 11 5.83 -12.27 -4.83
C THR A 11 4.74 -13.23 -5.30
N GLY A 12 3.48 -12.82 -5.22
CA GLY A 12 2.36 -13.62 -5.70
C GLY A 12 2.43 -13.81 -7.22
N PHE A 13 2.26 -15.04 -7.68
CA PHE A 13 2.08 -15.38 -9.08
C PHE A 13 0.69 -16.01 -9.26
N ASP A 14 0.05 -15.77 -10.40
CA ASP A 14 -1.26 -16.34 -10.67
C ASP A 14 -1.09 -17.80 -11.10
N ALA A 15 -1.52 -18.71 -10.23
CA ALA A 15 -1.49 -20.14 -10.45
C ALA A 15 -2.93 -20.64 -10.66
N PRO A 16 -3.51 -20.44 -11.86
CA PRO A 16 -4.93 -20.69 -12.13
C PRO A 16 -5.31 -22.17 -11.94
N ASN A 17 -4.34 -23.08 -11.86
CA ASN A 17 -4.55 -24.50 -11.58
C ASN A 17 -4.55 -24.84 -10.06
N ILE A 18 -4.54 -23.86 -9.16
CA ILE A 18 -4.57 -24.11 -7.70
C ILE A 18 -6.01 -24.10 -7.19
N ASP A 19 -6.47 -25.24 -6.68
CA ASP A 19 -7.79 -25.41 -6.06
C ASP A 19 -7.73 -25.49 -4.52
N CYS A 20 -6.51 -25.64 -3.97
CA CYS A 20 -6.27 -25.82 -2.55
C CYS A 20 -4.95 -25.15 -2.13
N VAL A 21 -5.00 -24.34 -1.06
CA VAL A 21 -3.83 -23.73 -0.42
C VAL A 21 -3.58 -24.41 0.92
N VAL A 22 -2.35 -24.84 1.18
CA VAL A 22 -1.97 -25.49 2.43
C VAL A 22 -1.02 -24.58 3.21
N LEU A 23 -1.46 -24.08 4.37
CA LEU A 23 -0.66 -23.25 5.26
C LEU A 23 0.08 -24.16 6.25
N LEU A 24 1.37 -24.40 5.98
CA LEU A 24 2.20 -25.32 6.77
C LEU A 24 3.14 -24.62 7.76
N ARG A 25 3.14 -23.29 7.79
CA ARG A 25 4.02 -22.49 8.64
C ARG A 25 3.22 -21.60 9.60
N PRO A 26 3.48 -21.66 10.91
CA PRO A 26 3.04 -20.64 11.85
C PRO A 26 3.83 -19.34 11.64
N THR A 27 3.15 -18.20 11.43
CA THR A 27 3.78 -16.87 11.34
C THR A 27 3.23 -15.92 12.42
N LEU A 28 4.08 -15.06 12.98
CA LEU A 28 3.72 -14.06 14.00
C LEU A 28 3.49 -12.66 13.40
N SER A 29 3.69 -12.47 12.09
CA SER A 29 3.56 -11.16 11.44
C SER A 29 2.20 -11.01 10.75
N ALA A 30 1.27 -10.32 11.39
CA ALA A 30 -0.03 -9.96 10.82
C ALA A 30 0.10 -9.01 9.61
N GLY A 31 1.16 -8.19 9.56
CA GLY A 31 1.44 -7.28 8.44
C GLY A 31 1.66 -8.00 7.09
N LEU A 32 1.98 -9.29 7.09
CA LEU A 32 2.07 -10.10 5.86
C LEU A 32 0.69 -10.46 5.27
N PHE A 33 -0.40 -10.28 6.02
CA PHE A 33 -1.76 -10.52 5.58
C PHE A 33 -2.51 -9.24 5.15
N TYR A 34 -2.01 -8.06 5.52
CA TYR A 34 -2.59 -6.78 5.12
C TYR A 34 -2.05 -6.31 3.75
N GLN A 35 -2.93 -5.75 2.92
CA GLN A 35 -2.52 -5.19 1.64
C GLN A 35 -1.67 -3.94 1.87
N MET A 36 -0.40 -3.99 1.46
CA MET A 36 0.60 -2.94 1.72
C MET A 36 0.38 -1.70 0.84
N CYS A 37 0.46 -0.49 1.39
CA CYS A 37 -0.07 0.70 0.71
C CYS A 37 0.90 1.90 0.68
N LEU A 38 0.57 2.86 -0.20
CA LEU A 38 1.15 4.20 -0.34
C LEU A 38 0.39 5.16 0.60
N ASP A 39 0.99 6.32 0.91
CA ASP A 39 0.26 7.40 1.59
C ASP A 39 -0.74 8.13 0.65
N MET A 40 -1.69 8.87 1.24
CA MET A 40 -2.74 9.56 0.48
C MET A 40 -2.26 10.75 -0.35
N GLU A 41 -1.06 11.28 -0.07
CA GLU A 41 -0.44 12.34 -0.88
C GLU A 41 0.28 11.81 -2.11
N THR A 42 0.52 10.49 -2.19
CA THR A 42 1.12 9.87 -3.37
C THR A 42 0.12 9.87 -4.52
N GLU A 43 0.59 10.30 -5.69
CA GLU A 43 -0.12 10.27 -6.97
C GLU A 43 0.39 9.12 -7.84
N VAL A 44 -0.44 8.65 -8.76
CA VAL A 44 -0.08 7.67 -9.80
C VAL A 44 -0.21 8.29 -11.19
N LEU A 45 0.66 7.89 -12.11
CA LEU A 45 0.61 8.39 -13.48
C LEU A 45 -0.42 7.61 -14.30
N THR A 46 -1.32 8.34 -14.97
CA THR A 46 -2.31 7.81 -15.92
C THR A 46 -2.07 8.39 -17.31
N ARG A 47 -2.76 7.89 -18.34
CA ARG A 47 -2.70 8.50 -19.69
C ARG A 47 -3.15 9.96 -19.72
N SER A 48 -4.01 10.35 -18.77
CA SER A 48 -4.52 11.72 -18.63
C SER A 48 -3.65 12.63 -17.76
N GLY A 49 -2.56 12.10 -17.18
CA GLY A 49 -1.70 12.80 -16.23
C GLY A 49 -1.70 12.17 -14.85
N TRP A 50 -1.13 12.88 -13.88
CA TRP A 50 -1.05 12.44 -12.49
C TRP A 50 -2.41 12.51 -11.81
N ARG A 51 -2.71 11.48 -11.02
CA ARG A 51 -4.00 11.33 -10.33
C ARG A 51 -3.80 10.90 -8.90
N ARG A 52 -4.63 11.43 -8.00
CA ARG A 52 -4.71 11.03 -6.59
C ARG A 52 -5.63 9.83 -6.40
N CYS A 53 -5.62 9.27 -5.19
CA CYS A 53 -6.46 8.13 -4.80
C CYS A 53 -7.93 8.27 -5.23
N HIS A 54 -8.56 9.43 -5.01
CA HIS A 54 -9.99 9.63 -5.30
C HIS A 54 -10.33 9.76 -6.79
N GLU A 55 -9.32 9.91 -7.65
CA GLU A 55 -9.51 10.12 -9.09
C GLU A 55 -9.27 8.86 -9.93
N VAL A 56 -8.88 7.75 -9.30
CA VAL A 56 -8.56 6.48 -9.98
C VAL A 56 -9.39 5.35 -9.40
N THR A 57 -9.86 4.44 -10.24
CA THR A 57 -10.60 3.23 -9.87
C THR A 57 -9.99 1.97 -10.50
N THR A 58 -10.55 0.82 -10.17
CA THR A 58 -10.21 -0.46 -10.81
C THR A 58 -10.62 -0.43 -12.28
N GLY A 59 -9.74 -0.88 -13.18
CA GLY A 59 -9.90 -0.83 -14.64
C GLY A 59 -9.23 0.36 -15.32
N ASP A 60 -8.88 1.42 -14.57
CA ASP A 60 -8.20 2.58 -15.13
C ASP A 60 -6.80 2.23 -15.64
N VAL A 61 -6.39 2.86 -16.73
CA VAL A 61 -5.08 2.61 -17.34
C VAL A 61 -4.01 3.50 -16.70
N VAL A 62 -3.10 2.86 -15.96
CA VAL A 62 -2.01 3.51 -15.22
C VAL A 62 -0.64 3.12 -15.78
N ALA A 63 0.35 3.97 -15.55
CA ALA A 63 1.73 3.69 -15.89
C ALA A 63 2.35 2.72 -14.87
N ALA A 64 2.91 1.65 -15.39
CA ALA A 64 3.73 0.67 -14.70
C ALA A 64 5.13 0.62 -15.32
N PHE A 65 6.07 0.04 -14.60
CA PHE A 65 7.44 -0.17 -15.05
C PHE A 65 7.67 -1.66 -15.27
N ASP A 66 8.05 -2.02 -16.49
CA ASP A 66 8.40 -3.39 -16.83
C ASP A 66 9.81 -3.70 -16.31
N LEU A 67 9.94 -4.67 -15.42
CA LEU A 67 11.22 -5.00 -14.77
C LEU A 67 12.22 -5.66 -15.74
N ASP A 68 11.74 -6.25 -16.84
CA ASP A 68 12.58 -6.94 -17.82
C ASP A 68 13.08 -5.97 -18.88
N THR A 69 12.19 -5.15 -19.44
CA THR A 69 12.56 -4.18 -20.48
C THR A 69 13.09 -2.86 -19.91
N GLU A 70 12.82 -2.59 -18.63
CA GLU A 70 13.05 -1.31 -17.96
C GLU A 70 12.27 -0.13 -18.58
N GLU A 71 11.16 -0.39 -19.26
CA GLU A 71 10.34 0.65 -19.91
C GLU A 71 9.07 0.97 -19.11
N VAL A 72 8.54 2.19 -19.32
CA VAL A 72 7.23 2.59 -18.79
C VAL A 72 6.15 2.13 -19.76
N VAL A 73 5.21 1.33 -19.25
CA VAL A 73 4.10 0.75 -20.00
C VAL A 73 2.77 1.11 -19.34
N TYR A 74 1.70 1.22 -20.13
CA TYR A 74 0.38 1.58 -19.62
C TYR A 74 -0.52 0.34 -19.57
N VAL A 75 -0.96 -0.03 -18.38
CA VAL A 75 -1.74 -1.25 -18.11
C VAL A 75 -2.97 -0.94 -17.26
N PRO A 76 -4.08 -1.68 -17.42
CA PRO A 76 -5.25 -1.50 -16.57
C PRO A 76 -4.94 -1.90 -15.11
N THR A 77 -5.56 -1.21 -14.17
CA THR A 77 -5.55 -1.59 -12.75
C THR A 77 -6.45 -2.80 -12.54
N VAL A 78 -5.92 -3.80 -11.85
CA VAL A 78 -6.62 -5.05 -11.50
C VAL A 78 -7.40 -4.89 -10.21
N ASP A 79 -6.90 -4.08 -9.29
CA ASP A 79 -7.51 -3.88 -7.98
C ASP A 79 -7.09 -2.53 -7.38
N LYS A 80 -7.88 -2.04 -6.43
CA LYS A 80 -7.63 -0.83 -5.66
C LYS A 80 -7.91 -1.07 -4.18
N VAL A 81 -6.90 -0.77 -3.38
CA VAL A 81 -6.97 -0.81 -1.92
C VAL A 81 -7.09 0.62 -1.41
N HIS A 82 -8.03 0.85 -0.51
CA HIS A 82 -8.19 2.11 0.21
C HIS A 82 -8.74 1.83 1.60
N ARG A 83 -7.93 2.03 2.63
CA ARG A 83 -8.25 1.64 4.01
C ARG A 83 -7.49 2.49 5.02
N ALA A 84 -7.92 2.45 6.27
CA ALA A 84 -7.11 2.96 7.38
C ALA A 84 -5.87 2.08 7.60
N LEU A 85 -4.77 2.70 8.03
CA LEU A 85 -3.57 2.07 8.54
C LEU A 85 -3.94 1.27 9.80
N ARG A 86 -3.60 -0.02 9.82
CA ARG A 86 -4.01 -0.92 10.90
C ARG A 86 -3.03 -0.88 12.07
N SER A 87 -3.51 -1.30 13.25
CA SER A 87 -2.64 -1.46 14.43
C SER A 87 -1.49 -2.42 14.13
N GLY A 88 -0.26 -1.97 14.39
CA GLY A 88 0.97 -2.73 14.14
C GLY A 88 1.61 -2.50 12.77
N GLU A 89 0.98 -1.75 11.87
CA GLU A 89 1.65 -1.23 10.67
C GLU A 89 2.44 0.04 11.02
N GLU A 90 3.60 0.18 10.40
CA GLU A 90 4.44 1.38 10.48
C GLU A 90 4.56 2.02 9.10
N MET A 91 4.90 3.30 9.07
CA MET A 91 5.22 3.99 7.81
C MET A 91 6.71 4.18 7.66
N TYR A 92 7.19 3.95 6.44
CA TYR A 92 8.57 4.15 6.03
C TYR A 92 8.60 5.14 4.88
N GLY A 93 9.64 5.96 4.83
CA GLY A 93 9.75 6.96 3.78
C GLY A 93 11.14 7.51 3.65
N VAL A 94 11.29 8.36 2.64
CA VAL A 94 12.46 9.19 2.43
C VAL A 94 12.02 10.55 1.91
N SER A 95 12.63 11.62 2.40
CA SER A 95 12.51 12.95 1.83
C SER A 95 13.90 13.50 1.55
N ALA A 96 14.24 13.58 0.26
CA ALA A 96 15.51 14.09 -0.24
C ALA A 96 15.28 15.02 -1.45
N PRO A 97 16.25 15.86 -1.84
CA PRO A 97 16.09 16.75 -3.01
C PRO A 97 15.73 16.00 -4.30
N HIS A 98 16.19 14.75 -4.45
CA HIS A 98 16.01 13.95 -5.66
C HIS A 98 15.02 12.80 -5.55
N LEU A 99 14.44 12.52 -4.38
CA LEU A 99 13.54 11.38 -4.16
C LEU A 99 12.62 11.69 -2.97
N ASP A 100 11.33 11.36 -3.11
CA ASP A 100 10.35 11.47 -2.03
C ASP A 100 9.31 10.36 -2.19
N LEU A 101 9.06 9.60 -1.12
CA LEU A 101 8.09 8.52 -1.05
C LEU A 101 7.75 8.26 0.42
N ARG A 102 6.53 7.75 0.64
CA ARG A 102 6.06 7.32 1.96
C ARG A 102 5.09 6.16 1.78
N VAL A 103 5.39 5.03 2.42
CA VAL A 103 4.73 3.73 2.21
C VAL A 103 4.65 2.95 3.51
N THR A 104 3.76 1.97 3.60
CA THR A 104 3.72 1.04 4.75
C THR A 104 5.00 0.20 4.81
N ASP A 105 5.38 -0.24 6.00
CA ASP A 105 6.57 -1.05 6.30
C ASP A 105 6.76 -2.28 5.41
N GLN A 106 5.67 -2.97 5.07
CA GLN A 106 5.70 -4.15 4.23
C GLN A 106 5.53 -3.84 2.72
N HIS A 107 5.46 -2.57 2.31
CA HIS A 107 5.26 -2.22 0.90
C HIS A 107 6.39 -2.71 0.00
N THR A 108 6.04 -3.25 -1.17
CA THR A 108 7.00 -3.75 -2.15
C THR A 108 7.81 -2.60 -2.72
N MET A 109 9.12 -2.68 -2.55
CA MET A 109 10.11 -1.75 -3.07
C MET A 109 10.89 -2.42 -4.20
N ILE A 110 11.14 -1.66 -5.26
CA ILE A 110 11.96 -2.10 -6.38
C ILE A 110 13.35 -1.52 -6.17
N VAL A 111 14.33 -2.38 -5.89
CA VAL A 111 15.70 -1.97 -5.59
C VAL A 111 16.71 -2.73 -6.44
N ARG A 112 17.80 -2.07 -6.81
CA ARG A 112 18.97 -2.73 -7.41
C ARG A 112 20.21 -2.39 -6.61
N ALA A 113 20.97 -3.41 -6.21
CA ALA A 113 22.21 -3.21 -5.47
C ALA A 113 23.27 -2.58 -6.40
N ARG A 114 24.24 -1.85 -5.83
CA ARG A 114 25.33 -1.24 -6.61
C ARG A 114 26.41 -2.23 -7.07
N ALA A 115 26.34 -3.50 -6.66
CA ALA A 115 27.34 -4.50 -7.01
C ALA A 115 27.37 -4.74 -8.52
N ARG A 116 28.56 -4.83 -9.14
CA ARG A 116 28.73 -5.08 -10.58
C ARG A 116 28.04 -6.36 -11.08
N THR A 117 27.79 -7.31 -10.18
CA THR A 117 27.14 -8.59 -10.47
C THR A 117 25.61 -8.55 -10.31
N CYS A 118 25.05 -7.48 -9.73
CA CYS A 118 23.61 -7.33 -9.53
C CYS A 118 22.99 -6.61 -10.73
N LEU A 119 22.71 -7.37 -11.79
CA LEU A 119 22.16 -6.84 -13.03
C LEU A 119 20.63 -6.64 -12.97
N HIS A 120 19.94 -7.42 -12.14
CA HIS A 120 18.47 -7.45 -12.09
C HIS A 120 17.89 -6.65 -10.93
N TRP A 121 16.63 -6.22 -11.09
CA TRP A 121 15.83 -5.62 -10.03
C TRP A 121 15.46 -6.67 -8.97
N GLN A 122 15.47 -6.24 -7.71
CA GLN A 122 15.12 -7.04 -6.54
C GLN A 122 13.86 -6.44 -5.91
N LEU A 123 12.95 -7.30 -5.49
CA LEU A 123 11.75 -6.91 -4.75
C LEU A 123 12.00 -7.18 -3.27
N GLN A 124 11.81 -6.15 -2.45
CA GLN A 124 12.02 -6.20 -1.00
C GLN A 124 11.00 -5.33 -0.31
N THR A 125 10.73 -5.55 0.99
CA THR A 125 9.82 -4.66 1.72
C THR A 125 10.51 -3.36 2.13
N ALA A 126 9.74 -2.30 2.39
CA ALA A 126 10.30 -1.03 2.86
C ALA A 126 11.12 -1.18 4.15
N SER A 127 10.67 -2.04 5.08
CA SER A 127 11.37 -2.39 6.32
C SER A 127 12.67 -3.20 6.09
N GLU A 128 12.74 -4.06 5.08
CA GLU A 128 13.98 -4.74 4.70
C GLU A 128 14.97 -3.76 4.05
N VAL A 129 14.47 -2.92 3.16
CA VAL A 129 15.28 -1.92 2.44
C VAL A 129 15.89 -0.89 3.41
N SER A 130 15.14 -0.45 4.42
CA SER A 130 15.63 0.48 5.44
C SER A 130 16.80 -0.09 6.27
N ARG A 131 16.86 -1.42 6.41
CA ARG A 131 17.93 -2.13 7.13
C ARG A 131 19.17 -2.42 6.28
N ARG A 132 19.17 -2.08 4.99
CA ARG A 132 20.33 -2.32 4.12
C ARG A 132 21.53 -1.45 4.50
N ARG A 133 22.69 -2.09 4.66
CA ARG A 133 23.97 -1.41 4.94
C ARG A 133 24.62 -0.83 3.69
N SER A 134 24.52 -1.53 2.57
CA SER A 134 25.07 -1.09 1.29
C SER A 134 24.12 -0.13 0.56
N ALA A 135 24.68 0.80 -0.21
CA ALA A 135 23.90 1.68 -1.09
C ALA A 135 23.24 0.88 -2.23
N PHE A 136 22.07 1.36 -2.66
CA PHE A 136 21.26 0.77 -3.71
C PHE A 136 20.58 1.86 -4.54
N THR A 137 19.84 1.46 -5.57
CA THR A 137 19.10 2.35 -6.45
C THR A 137 17.64 1.96 -6.56
N ILE A 138 16.77 2.94 -6.76
CA ILE A 138 15.34 2.79 -7.06
C ILE A 138 15.07 3.40 -8.44
N PRO A 139 14.21 2.80 -9.29
CA PRO A 139 13.87 3.38 -10.58
C PRO A 139 13.03 4.65 -10.41
N VAL A 140 13.27 5.65 -11.26
CA VAL A 140 12.56 6.95 -11.28
C VAL A 140 12.17 7.39 -12.69
N ALA A 141 12.60 6.65 -13.72
CA ALA A 141 12.19 6.80 -15.10
C ALA A 141 12.38 5.46 -15.83
N GLY A 142 11.73 5.31 -16.98
CA GLY A 142 12.03 4.24 -17.94
C GLY A 142 13.48 4.33 -18.43
N ARG A 143 13.99 3.30 -19.10
CA ARG A 143 15.33 3.30 -19.69
C ARG A 143 15.39 4.22 -20.90
N GLY A 144 14.27 4.43 -21.59
CA GLY A 144 14.20 5.29 -22.77
C GLY A 144 14.90 4.64 -23.96
N ASN A 145 14.84 3.31 -24.07
CA ASN A 145 15.16 2.60 -25.30
C ASN A 145 14.03 2.94 -26.28
N ASP A 146 14.17 4.08 -26.92
CA ASP A 146 13.10 4.59 -27.75
C ASP A 146 13.02 3.80 -29.05
N HIS A 147 12.04 2.91 -29.12
CA HIS A 147 11.67 2.20 -30.34
C HIS A 147 10.75 3.03 -31.25
N ARG A 148 10.39 4.26 -30.84
CA ARG A 148 9.56 5.15 -31.63
C ARG A 148 10.37 5.71 -32.80
N LEU A 149 9.69 5.88 -33.93
CA LEU A 149 10.19 6.71 -35.01
C LEU A 149 10.07 8.18 -34.59
N ASP A 150 10.96 9.02 -35.11
CA ASP A 150 10.84 10.46 -34.98
C ASP A 150 9.47 10.91 -35.49
N ALA A 151 8.88 11.88 -34.78
CA ALA A 151 7.66 12.54 -35.21
C ALA A 151 7.88 13.17 -36.59
N GLY A 152 6.81 13.29 -37.39
CA GLY A 152 6.84 13.86 -38.75
C GLY A 152 7.11 15.37 -38.84
N ILE A 153 7.85 15.92 -37.88
CA ILE A 153 8.33 17.30 -37.83
C ILE A 153 9.87 17.32 -37.79
N THR A 154 10.45 18.36 -38.35
CA THR A 154 11.90 18.53 -38.42
C THR A 154 12.49 18.97 -37.08
N ASP A 155 13.80 18.79 -36.90
CA ASP A 155 14.50 19.20 -35.68
C ASP A 155 14.39 20.71 -35.42
N ALA A 156 14.47 21.52 -36.48
CA ALA A 156 14.27 22.97 -36.38
C ALA A 156 12.85 23.32 -35.91
N GLU A 157 11.83 22.58 -36.35
CA GLU A 157 10.46 22.77 -35.88
C GLU A 157 10.29 22.36 -34.42
N VAL A 158 10.93 21.27 -33.99
CA VAL A 158 10.96 20.85 -32.58
C VAL A 158 11.63 21.92 -31.71
N GLU A 159 12.75 22.48 -32.18
CA GLU A 159 13.46 23.56 -31.50
C GLU A 159 12.59 24.83 -31.40
N PHE A 160 11.94 25.23 -32.49
CA PHE A 160 10.96 26.32 -32.51
C PHE A 160 9.82 26.10 -31.52
N ILE A 161 9.28 24.88 -31.43
CA ILE A 161 8.24 24.53 -30.44
C ILE A 161 8.76 24.72 -29.02
N GLY A 162 10.03 24.38 -28.74
CA GLY A 162 10.65 24.61 -27.44
C GLY A 162 10.70 26.10 -27.07
N TRP A 163 11.14 26.95 -28.00
CA TRP A 163 11.10 28.41 -27.87
C TRP A 163 9.69 28.94 -27.70
N PHE A 164 8.73 28.39 -28.45
CA PHE A 164 7.33 28.73 -28.30
C PHE A 164 6.81 28.38 -26.90
N LEU A 165 7.13 27.20 -26.36
CA LEU A 165 6.64 26.73 -25.07
C LEU A 165 7.09 27.60 -23.90
N THR A 166 8.28 28.18 -23.97
CA THR A 166 8.85 29.06 -22.95
C THR A 166 8.48 30.52 -23.20
N ASP A 167 9.03 31.14 -24.23
CA ASP A 167 9.00 32.60 -24.43
C ASP A 167 8.04 33.04 -25.54
N GLY A 168 7.38 32.09 -26.20
CA GLY A 168 6.37 32.34 -27.21
C GLY A 168 5.03 32.83 -26.66
N TYR A 169 4.40 33.72 -27.41
CA TYR A 169 3.02 34.17 -27.25
C TYR A 169 2.26 34.02 -28.56
N LEU A 170 1.14 33.29 -28.53
CA LEU A 170 0.23 33.17 -29.66
C LEU A 170 -0.88 34.23 -29.55
N ASN A 171 -0.89 35.19 -30.47
CA ASN A 171 -1.92 36.22 -30.50
C ASN A 171 -3.27 35.62 -30.95
N PRO A 172 -4.34 35.75 -30.14
CA PRO A 172 -5.62 35.11 -30.44
C PRO A 172 -6.34 35.74 -31.65
N SER A 173 -6.09 37.02 -31.93
CA SER A 173 -6.83 37.78 -32.95
C SER A 173 -6.27 37.55 -34.36
N ASN A 174 -4.95 37.68 -34.53
CA ASN A 174 -4.30 37.60 -35.84
C ASN A 174 -3.50 36.30 -36.04
N ARG A 175 -3.44 35.43 -35.01
CA ARG A 175 -2.72 34.16 -35.04
C ARG A 175 -1.22 34.34 -35.37
N THR A 176 -0.58 35.42 -34.95
CA THR A 176 0.89 35.51 -35.03
C THR A 176 1.52 34.90 -33.78
N VAL A 177 2.62 34.18 -33.95
CA VAL A 177 3.48 33.80 -32.82
C VAL A 177 4.52 34.89 -32.64
N THR A 178 4.67 35.37 -31.42
CA THR A 178 5.73 36.30 -31.04
C THR A 178 6.67 35.62 -30.05
N ILE A 179 7.96 35.61 -30.32
CA ILE A 179 9.00 35.17 -29.38
C ILE A 179 9.83 36.39 -29.01
N SER A 180 9.98 36.68 -27.72
CA SER A 180 10.79 37.81 -27.23
C SER A 180 12.04 37.27 -26.56
N GLN A 181 13.22 37.80 -26.91
CA GLN A 181 14.47 37.38 -26.28
C GLN A 181 15.44 38.56 -26.10
N SER A 182 16.33 38.47 -25.11
CA SER A 182 17.44 39.41 -24.91
C SER A 182 18.34 39.49 -26.15
N THR A 183 18.79 40.69 -26.50
CA THR A 183 19.74 40.88 -27.61
C THR A 183 21.12 40.29 -27.32
N GLU A 184 21.46 40.08 -26.05
CA GLU A 184 22.76 39.51 -25.63
C GLU A 184 22.81 37.99 -25.64
N LYS A 185 21.66 37.29 -25.56
CA LYS A 185 21.63 35.83 -25.36
C LYS A 185 20.62 35.15 -26.26
N PHE A 186 21.08 34.20 -27.06
CA PHE A 186 20.27 33.26 -27.83
C PHE A 186 19.39 33.86 -28.96
N ALA A 187 19.51 35.17 -29.24
CA ALA A 187 18.75 35.80 -30.32
C ALA A 187 19.20 35.33 -31.72
N ALA A 188 20.48 34.99 -31.90
CA ALA A 188 20.97 34.45 -33.17
C ALA A 188 20.43 33.05 -33.42
N GLU A 189 20.38 32.23 -32.37
CA GLU A 189 19.89 30.86 -32.38
C GLU A 189 18.41 30.82 -32.78
N ILE A 190 17.59 31.75 -32.28
CA ILE A 190 16.20 31.89 -32.72
C ILE A 190 16.14 32.22 -34.23
N ARG A 191 16.97 33.13 -34.75
CA ARG A 191 17.00 33.44 -36.20
C ARG A 191 17.34 32.22 -37.04
N ASP A 192 18.35 31.47 -36.61
CA ASP A 192 18.82 30.29 -37.32
C ASP A 192 17.73 29.23 -37.37
N VAL A 193 17.04 28.99 -36.25
CA VAL A 193 15.89 28.07 -36.16
C VAL A 193 14.75 28.50 -37.06
N LEU A 194 14.35 29.77 -37.03
CA LEU A 194 13.26 30.28 -37.86
C LEU A 194 13.60 30.16 -39.36
N THR A 195 14.85 30.44 -39.72
CA THR A 195 15.35 30.29 -41.09
C THR A 195 15.38 28.82 -41.52
N ALA A 196 15.86 27.92 -40.66
CA ALA A 196 15.87 26.47 -40.90
C ALA A 196 14.46 25.88 -41.03
N CYS A 197 13.47 26.44 -40.32
CA CYS A 197 12.07 26.11 -40.51
C CYS A 197 11.51 26.61 -41.86
N GLY A 198 12.20 27.50 -42.56
CA GLY A 198 11.68 28.20 -43.74
C GLY A 198 10.58 29.20 -43.40
N PHE A 199 10.56 29.73 -42.17
CA PHE A 199 9.57 30.70 -41.73
C PHE A 199 9.90 32.12 -42.20
N GLY A 200 8.89 32.82 -42.69
CA GLY A 200 8.99 34.25 -42.92
C GLY A 200 8.70 35.02 -41.63
N PHE A 201 9.67 35.70 -41.03
CA PHE A 201 9.48 36.43 -39.77
C PHE A 201 9.92 37.90 -39.85
N ARG A 202 9.52 38.71 -38.86
CA ARG A 202 9.99 40.09 -38.69
C ARG A 202 10.64 40.26 -37.34
N GLU A 203 11.67 41.08 -37.28
CA GLU A 203 12.36 41.46 -36.04
C GLU A 203 11.98 42.89 -35.64
N TYR A 204 11.63 43.07 -34.37
CA TYR A 204 11.37 44.37 -33.77
C TYR A 204 12.31 44.56 -32.58
N PRO A 205 13.31 45.45 -32.66
CA PRO A 205 14.14 45.80 -31.52
C PRO A 205 13.30 46.58 -30.50
N LEU A 206 13.47 46.25 -29.22
CA LEU A 206 12.78 46.83 -28.09
C LEU A 206 13.80 47.33 -27.07
N VAL A 207 13.86 48.65 -26.92
CA VAL A 207 14.71 49.31 -25.93
C VAL A 207 14.05 49.23 -24.56
N ARG A 208 14.75 48.71 -23.55
CA ARG A 208 14.22 48.63 -22.19
C ARG A 208 14.31 49.99 -21.49
N GLN A 209 13.22 50.40 -20.83
CA GLN A 209 13.11 51.70 -20.18
C GLN A 209 12.75 51.56 -18.70
N GLY A 210 12.91 52.65 -17.94
CA GLY A 210 12.61 52.69 -16.51
C GLY A 210 13.48 51.73 -15.70
N GLU A 211 12.87 51.00 -14.75
CA GLU A 211 13.57 50.02 -13.89
C GLU A 211 14.20 48.85 -14.66
N GLN A 212 13.83 48.65 -15.93
CA GLN A 212 14.40 47.60 -16.79
C GLN A 212 15.57 48.08 -17.65
N ALA A 213 15.90 49.38 -17.64
CA ALA A 213 17.01 49.94 -18.42
C ALA A 213 18.39 49.39 -18.02
N GLY A 214 18.51 48.82 -16.81
CA GLY A 214 19.72 48.14 -16.35
C GLY A 214 19.95 46.74 -16.93
N TYR A 215 19.02 46.23 -17.75
CA TYR A 215 19.15 44.95 -18.45
C TYR A 215 19.31 45.18 -19.95
N ALA A 216 19.97 44.24 -20.64
CA ALA A 216 20.08 44.24 -22.09
C ALA A 216 18.73 44.40 -22.79
N ASP A 217 18.73 45.13 -23.90
CA ASP A 217 17.58 45.28 -24.79
C ASP A 217 17.04 43.93 -25.27
N SER A 218 15.86 43.95 -25.86
CA SER A 218 15.23 42.73 -26.38
C SER A 218 14.90 42.86 -27.85
N VAL A 219 14.77 41.72 -28.53
CA VAL A 219 14.25 41.62 -29.88
C VAL A 219 12.99 40.75 -29.86
N GLN A 220 11.99 41.18 -30.61
CA GLN A 220 10.77 40.42 -30.85
C GLN A 220 10.76 39.83 -32.26
N PHE A 221 10.68 38.51 -32.34
CA PHE A 221 10.46 37.77 -33.57
C PHE A 221 8.96 37.55 -33.76
N VAL A 222 8.39 38.05 -34.85
CA VAL A 222 6.96 37.89 -35.18
C VAL A 222 6.81 36.97 -36.39
N ILE A 223 6.19 35.82 -36.16
CA ILE A 223 6.00 34.74 -37.11
C ILE A 223 4.50 34.63 -37.49
N PRO A 224 4.14 34.79 -38.77
CA PRO A 224 2.76 34.67 -39.24
C PRO A 224 2.31 33.21 -39.29
N ARG A 225 0.99 32.99 -39.18
CA ARG A 225 0.39 31.65 -39.37
C ARG A 225 0.57 31.16 -40.81
N GLY A 226 0.21 32.00 -41.77
CA GLY A 226 0.23 31.68 -43.20
C GLY A 226 1.51 32.13 -43.90
N VAL A 227 1.48 32.08 -45.24
CA VAL A 227 2.62 32.46 -46.10
C VAL A 227 3.07 33.90 -45.83
N GLY A 228 4.39 34.09 -45.80
CA GLY A 228 5.02 35.40 -45.64
C GLY A 228 4.64 36.35 -46.78
N ARG A 229 4.54 37.65 -46.45
CA ARG A 229 4.26 38.73 -47.41
C ARG A 229 5.44 39.69 -47.49
N GLY A 230 5.54 40.44 -48.58
CA GLY A 230 6.60 41.44 -48.76
C GLY A 230 7.97 40.78 -48.88
N THR A 231 8.94 41.21 -48.07
CA THR A 231 10.31 40.66 -48.03
C THR A 231 10.36 39.17 -47.68
N ASN A 232 9.29 38.64 -47.08
CA ASN A 232 9.17 37.23 -46.70
C ASN A 232 8.37 36.40 -47.71
N HIS A 233 8.14 36.93 -48.92
CA HIS A 233 7.41 36.23 -49.97
C HIS A 233 8.07 34.89 -50.33
N GLY A 234 7.26 33.83 -50.44
CA GLY A 234 7.73 32.47 -50.72
C GLY A 234 8.12 31.65 -49.48
N LEU A 235 8.25 32.28 -48.32
CA LEU A 235 8.46 31.59 -47.04
C LEU A 235 7.11 31.20 -46.42
N ARG A 236 7.07 30.06 -45.74
CA ARG A 236 5.85 29.59 -45.06
C ARG A 236 5.69 30.24 -43.68
N GLY A 237 4.52 30.04 -43.07
CA GLY A 237 4.27 30.37 -41.67
C GLY A 237 4.15 29.12 -40.81
N TRP A 238 3.78 29.29 -39.54
CA TRP A 238 3.74 28.20 -38.57
C TRP A 238 2.53 27.26 -38.70
N ALA A 239 1.56 27.50 -39.61
CA ALA A 239 0.28 26.78 -39.66
C ALA A 239 0.37 25.23 -39.62
N VAL A 240 1.42 24.63 -40.17
CA VAL A 240 1.60 23.17 -40.15
C VAL A 240 1.85 22.62 -38.73
N LEU A 241 2.32 23.46 -37.83
CA LEU A 241 2.59 23.13 -36.43
C LEU A 241 1.42 23.45 -35.49
N GLU A 242 0.24 23.78 -36.02
CA GLU A 242 -0.91 24.25 -35.22
C GLU A 242 -1.29 23.30 -34.07
N GLU A 243 -1.18 21.99 -34.26
CA GLU A 243 -1.45 20.98 -33.22
C GLU A 243 -0.41 20.95 -32.09
N TRP A 244 0.79 21.49 -32.34
CA TRP A 244 1.91 21.53 -31.39
C TRP A 244 1.97 22.82 -30.58
N LEU A 245 1.39 23.91 -31.09
CA LEU A 245 1.47 25.25 -30.49
C LEU A 245 0.41 25.49 -29.41
N ASP A 246 0.37 24.58 -28.44
CA ASP A 246 -0.38 24.72 -27.20
C ASP A 246 0.56 24.53 -25.99
N LYS A 247 0.57 25.54 -25.12
CA LYS A 247 1.38 25.58 -23.90
C LYS A 247 1.01 24.50 -22.88
N ASP A 248 -0.16 23.87 -23.02
CA ASP A 248 -0.58 22.74 -22.18
C ASP A 248 0.00 21.39 -22.60
N VAL A 249 0.85 21.36 -23.63
CA VAL A 249 1.60 20.16 -24.11
C VAL A 249 0.65 19.01 -24.50
N PRO A 250 -0.05 19.14 -25.65
CA PRO A 250 -1.08 18.21 -26.10
C PRO A 250 -0.55 16.79 -26.37
N ALA A 251 -1.47 15.86 -26.60
CA ALA A 251 -1.15 14.44 -26.79
C ALA A 251 -0.22 14.16 -27.98
N VAL A 252 -0.14 15.05 -28.98
CA VAL A 252 0.80 14.93 -30.11
C VAL A 252 2.25 14.85 -29.64
N PHE A 253 2.62 15.47 -28.51
CA PHE A 253 3.97 15.36 -27.94
C PHE A 253 4.34 13.93 -27.51
N ASN A 254 3.36 13.05 -27.33
CA ASN A 254 3.63 11.63 -27.05
C ASN A 254 4.33 10.94 -28.23
N THR A 255 4.26 11.50 -29.45
CA THR A 255 4.93 10.95 -30.65
C THR A 255 6.39 11.36 -30.75
N LEU A 256 6.86 12.35 -29.98
CA LEU A 256 8.27 12.76 -30.02
C LEU A 256 9.15 11.59 -29.61
N SER A 257 10.20 11.35 -30.39
CA SER A 257 11.24 10.43 -29.96
C SER A 257 12.01 10.98 -28.77
N ARG A 258 12.82 10.15 -28.12
CA ARG A 258 13.77 10.55 -27.09
C ARG A 258 14.77 11.58 -27.62
N ARG A 259 15.19 11.44 -28.89
CA ARG A 259 16.13 12.36 -29.55
C ARG A 259 15.48 13.73 -29.76
N GLN A 260 14.30 13.77 -30.36
CA GLN A 260 13.56 15.03 -30.56
C GLN A 260 13.15 15.66 -29.22
N PHE A 261 12.77 14.86 -28.23
CA PHE A 261 12.47 15.38 -26.90
C PHE A 261 13.71 16.02 -26.23
N ALA A 262 14.92 15.53 -26.51
CA ALA A 262 16.15 16.18 -26.05
C ALA A 262 16.32 17.57 -26.71
N ILE A 263 16.10 17.68 -28.02
CA ILE A 263 16.14 18.96 -28.75
C ILE A 263 15.13 19.95 -28.16
N LEU A 264 13.90 19.48 -27.89
CA LEU A 264 12.87 20.29 -27.23
C LEU A 264 13.34 20.82 -25.87
N LEU A 265 13.91 19.94 -25.03
CA LEU A 265 14.42 20.30 -23.71
C LEU A 265 15.58 21.29 -23.78
N ASP A 266 16.48 21.12 -24.74
CA ASP A 266 17.63 22.02 -24.94
C ASP A 266 17.15 23.42 -25.33
N ALA A 267 16.20 23.53 -26.27
CA ALA A 267 15.56 24.81 -26.63
C ALA A 267 14.89 25.48 -25.43
N MET A 268 14.11 24.72 -24.65
CA MET A 268 13.47 25.24 -23.45
C MET A 268 14.49 25.67 -22.38
N ASN A 269 15.62 24.98 -22.27
CA ASN A 269 16.70 25.33 -21.33
C ASN A 269 17.51 26.55 -21.80
N MET A 270 17.68 26.76 -23.11
CA MET A 270 18.27 28.00 -23.62
C MET A 270 17.38 29.22 -23.31
N ALA A 271 16.07 29.06 -23.47
CA ALA A 271 15.08 30.10 -23.17
C ALA A 271 14.99 30.43 -21.67
N ASN A 272 14.59 29.46 -20.85
CA ASN A 272 14.20 29.66 -19.45
C ASN A 272 14.97 28.74 -18.47
N GLY A 273 16.12 28.21 -18.90
CA GLY A 273 17.01 27.44 -18.05
C GLY A 273 17.91 28.32 -17.18
N ARG A 274 18.16 27.87 -15.95
CA ARG A 274 19.19 28.47 -15.09
C ARG A 274 20.59 28.07 -15.57
N ASN A 275 21.11 28.80 -16.56
CA ASN A 275 22.42 28.59 -17.17
C ASN A 275 23.54 29.20 -16.31
N ALA A 276 23.75 28.68 -15.10
CA ALA A 276 24.88 29.06 -14.26
C ALA A 276 26.14 28.31 -14.71
N VAL A 277 27.06 29.01 -15.37
CA VAL A 277 28.39 28.48 -15.71
C VAL A 277 29.31 28.75 -14.52
N SER A 278 29.65 27.69 -13.77
CA SER A 278 30.80 27.74 -12.87
C SER A 278 32.04 27.32 -13.67
N SER A 279 33.19 27.98 -13.45
CA SER A 279 34.46 27.64 -14.10
C SER A 279 34.88 26.18 -13.89
N ASP A 280 34.40 25.55 -12.81
CA ASP A 280 34.91 24.26 -12.34
C ASP A 280 33.86 23.12 -12.44
N TYR A 281 32.59 23.45 -12.73
CA TYR A 281 31.50 22.46 -12.76
C TYR A 281 30.36 22.85 -13.72
N VAL A 282 30.12 22.00 -14.74
CA VAL A 282 28.93 22.08 -15.59
C VAL A 282 27.85 21.15 -15.01
N SER A 283 26.78 21.76 -14.48
CA SER A 283 25.61 21.01 -14.02
C SER A 283 24.98 20.26 -15.19
N ARG A 284 24.77 18.95 -15.02
CA ARG A 284 23.99 18.11 -15.97
C ARG A 284 22.49 18.14 -15.70
N VAL A 285 22.02 19.01 -14.82
CA VAL A 285 20.61 19.20 -14.48
C VAL A 285 20.11 20.45 -15.17
N MET A 286 19.14 20.30 -16.05
CA MET A 286 18.40 21.41 -16.65
C MET A 286 17.36 21.87 -15.62
N SER A 287 17.42 23.15 -15.24
CA SER A 287 16.48 23.76 -14.29
C SER A 287 15.66 24.80 -15.04
N ILE A 288 14.51 24.39 -15.55
CA ILE A 288 13.73 25.15 -16.53
C ILE A 288 12.47 25.70 -15.87
N ALA A 289 12.24 27.01 -15.99
CA ALA A 289 10.98 27.63 -15.61
C ALA A 289 9.93 27.39 -16.70
N VAL A 290 8.75 26.89 -16.32
CA VAL A 290 7.63 26.59 -17.25
C VAL A 290 6.41 27.47 -16.98
N GLY A 291 6.64 28.64 -16.36
CA GLY A 291 5.61 29.63 -16.10
C GLY A 291 4.64 29.23 -14.99
N CYS A 292 3.43 29.79 -15.04
CA CYS A 292 2.37 29.54 -14.05
C CYS A 292 1.47 28.34 -14.37
N ARG A 293 1.76 27.60 -15.45
CA ARG A 293 0.93 26.47 -15.92
C ARG A 293 1.40 25.15 -15.31
N GLN A 294 0.65 24.66 -14.32
CA GLN A 294 0.93 23.35 -13.72
C GLN A 294 0.87 22.21 -14.76
N ARG A 295 -0.11 22.26 -15.66
CA ARG A 295 -0.32 21.21 -16.67
C ARG A 295 0.89 21.03 -17.59
N MET A 296 1.56 22.12 -17.96
CA MET A 296 2.81 22.07 -18.73
C MET A 296 3.89 21.31 -17.94
N ALA A 297 4.09 21.65 -16.66
CA ALA A 297 5.07 20.98 -15.81
C ALA A 297 4.79 19.47 -15.69
N ASP A 298 3.53 19.11 -15.45
CA ASP A 298 3.08 17.72 -15.30
C ASP A 298 3.29 16.90 -16.58
N ARG A 299 2.93 17.47 -17.74
CA ARG A 299 3.10 16.83 -19.05
C ARG A 299 4.57 16.69 -19.44
N MET A 300 5.39 17.70 -19.20
CA MET A 300 6.84 17.61 -19.42
C MET A 300 7.49 16.55 -18.53
N GLN A 301 7.07 16.45 -17.26
CA GLN A 301 7.54 15.39 -16.36
C GLN A 301 7.14 14.00 -16.85
N GLN A 302 5.90 13.81 -17.29
CA GLN A 302 5.44 12.55 -17.89
C GLN A 302 6.30 12.16 -19.10
N LEU A 303 6.44 13.06 -20.09
CA LEU A 303 7.22 12.79 -21.30
C LEU A 303 8.68 12.45 -21.00
N ALA A 304 9.26 13.12 -20.00
CA ALA A 304 10.62 12.90 -19.54
C ALA A 304 10.82 11.50 -18.94
N ILE A 305 9.94 11.08 -18.02
CA ILE A 305 10.01 9.79 -17.33
C ILE A 305 9.88 8.63 -18.32
N GLU A 306 9.00 8.77 -19.31
CA GLU A 306 8.82 7.78 -20.39
C GLU A 306 10.05 7.67 -21.33
N ARG A 307 10.94 8.67 -21.33
CA ARG A 307 12.09 8.78 -22.26
C ARG A 307 13.44 8.70 -21.56
N GLY A 308 13.48 8.22 -20.32
CA GLY A 308 14.71 8.02 -19.56
C GLY A 308 15.35 9.29 -19.01
N TYR A 309 14.51 10.27 -18.68
CA TYR A 309 14.92 11.44 -17.93
C TYR A 309 14.19 11.48 -16.60
N ARG A 310 14.95 11.54 -15.50
CA ARG A 310 14.37 11.94 -14.21
C ARG A 310 13.96 13.39 -14.33
N CYS A 311 12.71 13.67 -14.01
CA CYS A 311 12.18 15.02 -13.93
C CYS A 311 11.50 15.23 -12.59
N ASN A 312 11.98 16.19 -11.80
CA ASN A 312 11.31 16.64 -10.58
C ASN A 312 10.60 17.98 -10.85
N ILE A 313 9.52 18.25 -10.14
CA ILE A 313 8.77 19.51 -10.20
C ILE A 313 8.88 20.22 -8.85
N SER A 314 9.06 21.54 -8.88
CA SER A 314 8.83 22.39 -7.71
C SER A 314 7.91 23.55 -8.06
N ARG A 315 7.24 24.08 -7.03
CA ARG A 315 6.40 25.28 -7.12
C ARG A 315 7.04 26.38 -6.29
N PHE A 316 7.25 27.55 -6.89
CA PHE A 316 7.79 28.72 -6.22
C PHE A 316 6.79 29.88 -6.31
N VAL A 317 6.57 30.59 -5.21
CA VAL A 317 5.76 31.81 -5.19
C VAL A 317 6.67 32.94 -4.78
N GLN A 318 6.84 33.93 -5.66
CA GLN A 318 7.61 35.13 -5.32
C GLN A 318 6.92 35.89 -4.18
N LYS A 319 7.70 36.61 -3.37
CA LYS A 319 7.13 37.56 -2.42
C LYS A 319 6.54 38.75 -3.21
N PRO A 320 5.37 39.28 -2.81
CA PRO A 320 4.86 40.52 -3.40
C PRO A 320 5.90 41.64 -3.34
N SER A 321 5.94 42.46 -4.39
CA SER A 321 6.76 43.67 -4.48
C SER A 321 5.89 44.87 -4.85
N ASP A 322 6.46 46.07 -4.78
CA ASP A 322 5.75 47.32 -5.11
C ASP A 322 5.16 47.32 -6.54
N TRP A 323 5.86 46.65 -7.47
CA TRP A 323 5.46 46.53 -8.88
C TRP A 323 4.70 45.23 -9.20
N ASN A 324 4.73 44.22 -8.32
CA ASN A 324 3.96 42.99 -8.47
C ASN A 324 3.33 42.57 -7.13
N ARG A 325 2.16 43.14 -6.85
CA ARG A 325 1.42 42.92 -5.60
C ARG A 325 0.82 41.52 -5.48
N SER A 326 0.72 40.77 -6.56
CA SER A 326 0.08 39.43 -6.58
C SER A 326 0.81 38.50 -7.54
N PRO A 327 2.04 38.09 -7.19
CA PRO A 327 2.85 37.25 -8.06
C PRO A 327 2.21 35.87 -8.25
N GLN A 328 2.08 35.47 -9.51
CA GLN A 328 1.58 34.15 -9.87
C GLN A 328 2.60 33.07 -9.50
N PRO A 329 2.16 31.88 -9.02
CA PRO A 329 3.06 30.77 -8.76
C PRO A 329 3.80 30.38 -10.03
N GLN A 330 5.09 30.11 -9.91
CA GLN A 330 5.94 29.63 -10.98
C GLN A 330 6.28 28.16 -10.75
N TRP A 331 6.20 27.37 -11.81
CA TRP A 331 6.56 25.97 -11.82
C TRP A 331 7.94 25.80 -12.44
N MET A 332 8.75 24.97 -11.79
CA MET A 332 10.09 24.62 -12.25
C MET A 332 10.16 23.13 -12.50
N ILE A 333 10.77 22.73 -13.61
CA ILE A 333 11.13 21.34 -13.88
C ILE A 333 12.65 21.17 -13.77
N TYR A 334 13.07 20.06 -13.17
CA TYR A 334 14.47 19.69 -12.99
C TYR A 334 14.75 18.38 -13.71
N VAL A 335 15.28 18.49 -14.93
CA VAL A 335 15.46 17.36 -15.84
C VAL A 335 16.90 16.89 -15.83
N LYS A 336 17.11 15.58 -15.76
CA LYS A 336 18.43 14.95 -15.84
C LYS A 336 18.34 13.61 -16.57
N PRO A 337 19.26 13.30 -17.51
CA PRO A 337 19.33 12.00 -18.18
C PRO A 337 19.80 10.91 -17.20
N GLN A 338 18.90 10.47 -16.34
CA GLN A 338 19.15 9.54 -15.24
C GLN A 338 17.85 8.78 -14.95
N CYS A 339 17.89 7.46 -14.99
CA CYS A 339 16.69 6.62 -14.79
C CYS A 339 16.53 6.10 -13.36
N VAL A 340 17.54 6.31 -12.51
CA VAL A 340 17.56 5.76 -11.14
C VAL A 340 17.94 6.81 -10.09
N ALA A 341 17.34 6.73 -8.91
CA ALA A 341 17.74 7.48 -7.73
C ALA A 341 18.65 6.62 -6.83
N HIS A 342 19.74 7.22 -6.34
CA HIS A 342 20.61 6.58 -5.37
C HIS A 342 20.08 6.77 -3.95
N VAL A 343 20.05 5.68 -3.20
CA VAL A 343 19.71 5.62 -1.78
C VAL A 343 20.90 5.01 -1.03
N GLY A 344 21.34 5.69 0.04
CA GLY A 344 22.46 5.23 0.86
C GLY A 344 22.03 4.13 1.83
N GLY A 345 22.96 3.28 2.24
CA GLY A 345 22.72 2.30 3.32
C GLY A 345 23.20 2.76 4.70
N LEU A 346 23.01 1.91 5.71
CA LEU A 346 23.46 2.06 7.10
C LEU A 346 25.00 1.93 7.21
N ARG A 347 25.67 2.84 7.94
CA ARG A 347 27.14 2.77 8.14
C ARG A 347 27.49 1.69 9.16
N GLU A 348 28.57 0.95 8.96
CA GLU A 348 29.10 -0.02 9.93
C GLU A 348 30.43 0.40 10.60
N ASN A 349 31.21 1.32 10.00
CA ASN A 349 32.55 1.65 10.52
C ASN A 349 32.68 3.12 10.98
N GLY A 350 32.62 3.32 12.30
CA GLY A 350 33.48 4.23 13.08
C GLY A 350 33.51 5.74 12.80
N SER A 351 32.67 6.31 11.95
CA SER A 351 32.57 7.76 11.77
C SER A 351 31.12 8.21 11.85
N GLU A 352 30.87 9.23 12.67
CA GLU A 352 29.54 9.84 12.93
C GLU A 352 28.67 9.88 11.68
N LEU A 353 27.40 9.53 11.86
CA LEU A 353 26.36 9.56 10.83
C LEU A 353 26.48 10.85 10.00
N VAL A 354 26.70 10.76 8.68
CA VAL A 354 26.55 11.94 7.81
C VAL A 354 25.05 12.24 7.75
N PRO A 355 24.55 13.32 8.37
CA PRO A 355 23.12 13.53 8.59
C PRO A 355 22.32 13.72 7.29
N ARG A 356 22.99 13.97 6.17
CA ARG A 356 22.39 14.41 4.89
C ARG A 356 22.24 13.32 3.83
N ARG A 357 22.45 12.02 4.15
CA ARG A 357 22.28 10.96 3.14
C ARG A 357 20.82 10.58 2.97
N CYS A 358 20.36 10.53 1.72
CA CYS A 358 19.07 9.96 1.32
C CYS A 358 18.97 8.50 1.80
N ARG A 359 18.02 8.20 2.69
CA ARG A 359 17.80 6.90 3.32
C ARG A 359 16.31 6.65 3.52
N ILE A 360 15.87 5.42 3.29
CA ILE A 360 14.54 4.96 3.69
C ILE A 360 14.59 4.60 5.16
N GLN A 361 13.68 5.14 5.95
CA GLN A 361 13.63 4.98 7.40
C GLN A 361 12.18 5.05 7.90
N PRO A 362 11.90 4.61 9.15
CA PRO A 362 10.62 4.87 9.78
C PRO A 362 10.31 6.37 9.77
N VAL A 363 9.06 6.74 9.51
CA VAL A 363 8.58 8.12 9.55
C VAL A 363 7.38 8.23 10.47
N GLU A 364 7.11 9.43 10.98
CA GLU A 364 5.93 9.68 11.79
C GLU A 364 4.64 9.38 11.01
N PHE A 365 3.63 8.89 11.73
CA PHE A 365 2.32 8.56 11.21
C PHE A 365 1.25 8.68 12.29
N GLU A 366 0.02 8.94 11.88
CA GLU A 366 -1.14 8.95 12.77
C GLU A 366 -1.78 7.57 12.83
N ARG A 367 -2.25 7.16 14.01
CA ARG A 367 -3.04 5.92 14.14
C ARG A 367 -4.29 6.04 13.26
N ASN A 368 -4.54 5.03 12.43
CA ASN A 368 -5.66 4.96 11.49
C ASN A 368 -5.62 6.00 10.35
N GLU A 369 -4.48 6.62 10.03
CA GLU A 369 -4.40 7.43 8.80
C GLU A 369 -4.76 6.59 7.57
N TRP A 370 -5.33 7.21 6.53
CA TRP A 370 -5.71 6.48 5.33
C TRP A 370 -4.49 6.15 4.48
N VAL A 371 -4.51 4.96 3.89
CA VAL A 371 -3.50 4.48 2.93
C VAL A 371 -4.19 3.83 1.74
N TRP A 372 -3.54 3.87 0.59
CA TRP A 372 -4.10 3.34 -0.64
C TRP A 372 -3.03 2.77 -1.57
N CYS A 373 -3.41 1.87 -2.45
CA CYS A 373 -2.50 1.32 -3.45
C CYS A 373 -3.29 0.69 -4.59
N LEU A 374 -2.68 0.66 -5.78
CA LEU A 374 -3.23 0.02 -6.95
C LEU A 374 -2.47 -1.26 -7.26
N THR A 375 -3.17 -2.18 -7.89
CA THR A 375 -2.57 -3.41 -8.38
C THR A 375 -2.53 -3.39 -9.89
N THR A 376 -1.36 -3.65 -10.47
CA THR A 376 -1.17 -3.86 -11.92
C THR A 376 -0.66 -5.28 -12.16
N GLU A 377 -0.85 -5.80 -13.37
CA GLU A 377 -0.28 -7.09 -13.78
C GLU A 377 1.26 -7.10 -13.71
N LYS A 378 1.89 -5.96 -14.03
CA LYS A 378 3.35 -5.76 -13.99
C LYS A 378 3.92 -5.74 -12.58
N GLY A 379 3.08 -5.61 -11.56
CA GLY A 379 3.50 -5.59 -10.17
C GLY A 379 4.20 -4.30 -9.74
N THR A 380 4.06 -3.23 -10.53
CA THR A 380 4.75 -1.96 -10.33
C THR A 380 3.83 -0.78 -10.64
N LEU A 381 4.17 0.38 -10.10
CA LEU A 381 3.48 1.65 -10.30
C LEU A 381 4.50 2.77 -10.48
N VAL A 382 4.25 3.66 -11.43
CA VAL A 382 4.95 4.94 -11.52
C VAL A 382 4.23 5.94 -10.62
N THR A 383 4.86 6.32 -9.51
CA THR A 383 4.27 7.18 -8.49
C THR A 383 5.00 8.52 -8.37
N ARG A 384 4.31 9.52 -7.83
CA ARG A 384 4.86 10.84 -7.54
C ARG A 384 4.42 11.33 -6.18
N ARG A 385 5.35 11.92 -5.43
CA ARG A 385 5.09 12.60 -4.17
C ARG A 385 5.89 13.89 -4.11
N ASN A 386 5.24 15.01 -3.76
CA ASN A 386 5.85 16.35 -3.72
C ASN A 386 6.64 16.71 -5.00
N GLY A 387 6.08 16.37 -6.17
CA GLY A 387 6.70 16.64 -7.47
C GLY A 387 7.90 15.73 -7.81
N LYS A 388 8.26 14.76 -6.98
CA LYS A 388 9.37 13.82 -7.22
C LYS A 388 8.82 12.44 -7.54
N VAL A 389 9.42 11.78 -8.52
CA VAL A 389 8.96 10.48 -9.01
C VAL A 389 9.73 9.35 -8.36
N ALA A 390 9.00 8.30 -7.99
CA ALA A 390 9.53 7.02 -7.56
C ALA A 390 8.73 5.91 -8.25
N ILE A 391 9.41 4.88 -8.74
CA ILE A 391 8.75 3.71 -9.28
C ILE A 391 8.80 2.63 -8.21
N LEU A 392 7.62 2.19 -7.78
CA LEU A 392 7.43 1.32 -6.62
C LEU A 392 6.72 0.03 -7.03
N GLY A 393 6.81 -1.00 -6.19
CA GLY A 393 6.03 -2.22 -6.39
C GLY A 393 4.56 -2.02 -6.04
N ASN A 394 3.72 -3.01 -6.33
CA ASN A 394 2.34 -3.04 -5.89
C ASN A 394 2.16 -3.71 -4.51
N CYS A 395 0.94 -3.66 -4.00
CA CYS A 395 0.50 -4.36 -2.81
C CYS A 395 0.52 -5.90 -3.03
N GLY A 396 0.79 -6.67 -1.97
CA GLY A 396 0.77 -8.14 -1.98
C GLY A 396 -0.57 -8.75 -2.42
N ARG A 397 -0.51 -9.94 -3.04
CA ARG A 397 -1.59 -10.55 -3.87
C ARG A 397 -2.41 -11.66 -3.17
N GLY A 398 -2.54 -11.63 -1.84
CA GLY A 398 -2.98 -12.80 -1.05
C GLY A 398 -4.40 -13.35 -1.28
N PHE A 399 -5.35 -12.59 -1.84
CA PHE A 399 -6.79 -12.96 -1.86
C PHE A 399 -7.56 -12.54 -3.13
N ARG A 400 -7.05 -12.84 -4.33
CA ARG A 400 -7.78 -12.50 -5.58
C ARG A 400 -8.78 -13.57 -5.99
N PHE A 401 -9.93 -13.15 -6.52
CA PHE A 401 -10.91 -14.02 -7.18
C PHE A 401 -10.43 -14.41 -8.60
N HIS A 402 -10.56 -15.68 -8.96
CA HIS A 402 -10.31 -16.16 -10.33
C HIS A 402 -11.66 -16.31 -11.07
N PRO A 403 -11.85 -15.74 -12.28
CA PRO A 403 -13.15 -15.72 -12.97
C PRO A 403 -13.77 -17.11 -13.21
N GLY A 404 -12.93 -18.15 -13.32
CA GLY A 404 -13.36 -19.54 -13.50
C GLY A 404 -13.53 -20.36 -12.21
N LYS A 405 -13.44 -19.75 -11.02
CA LYS A 405 -13.51 -20.48 -9.74
C LYS A 405 -14.46 -19.80 -8.76
N ALA A 406 -15.45 -20.57 -8.30
CA ALA A 406 -16.41 -20.10 -7.30
C ALA A 406 -15.85 -20.15 -5.87
N ASN A 407 -14.88 -21.03 -5.60
CA ASN A 407 -14.35 -21.31 -4.27
C ASN A 407 -12.87 -21.74 -4.30
N CYS A 408 -12.19 -21.62 -3.15
CA CYS A 408 -10.82 -22.11 -2.92
C CYS A 408 -10.77 -22.81 -1.56
N LEU A 409 -10.25 -24.04 -1.51
CA LEU A 409 -10.07 -24.76 -0.25
C LEU A 409 -8.80 -24.26 0.46
N VAL A 410 -8.89 -23.98 1.76
CA VAL A 410 -7.73 -23.58 2.59
C VAL A 410 -7.55 -24.60 3.70
N LEU A 411 -6.38 -25.23 3.76
CA LEU A 411 -6.00 -26.19 4.79
C LEU A 411 -4.93 -25.59 5.69
N ASP A 412 -5.32 -25.15 6.88
CA ASP A 412 -4.41 -24.52 7.84
C ASP A 412 -3.91 -25.49 8.91
N TYR A 413 -2.89 -26.26 8.55
CA TYR A 413 -2.14 -27.12 9.48
C TYR A 413 -1.22 -26.30 10.41
N GLY A 414 -1.00 -25.03 10.09
CA GLY A 414 -0.22 -24.09 10.88
C GLY A 414 -0.99 -23.50 12.06
N GLY A 415 -2.32 -23.67 12.13
CA GLY A 415 -3.18 -23.12 13.18
C GLY A 415 -3.19 -21.58 13.22
N ASN A 416 -2.98 -20.93 12.08
CA ASN A 416 -2.94 -19.48 11.94
C ASN A 416 -4.31 -18.82 12.14
N VAL A 417 -5.39 -19.43 11.65
CA VAL A 417 -6.77 -18.91 11.80
C VAL A 417 -7.18 -18.89 13.27
N LEU A 418 -6.87 -19.95 14.01
CA LEU A 418 -7.13 -20.00 15.46
C LEU A 418 -6.28 -19.00 16.26
N ARG A 419 -5.07 -18.66 15.79
CA ARG A 419 -4.16 -17.74 16.49
C ARG A 419 -4.49 -16.27 16.26
N HIS A 420 -4.84 -15.90 15.03
CA HIS A 420 -4.98 -14.49 14.64
C HIS A 420 -6.43 -14.07 14.40
N GLY A 421 -7.35 -15.04 14.36
CA GLY A 421 -8.72 -14.84 13.92
C GLY A 421 -8.89 -15.06 12.41
N PRO A 422 -10.10 -14.85 11.89
CA PRO A 422 -10.40 -14.94 10.46
C PRO A 422 -9.51 -14.00 9.66
N VAL A 423 -9.16 -14.36 8.43
CA VAL A 423 -8.14 -13.65 7.66
C VAL A 423 -8.58 -12.23 7.25
N ASP A 424 -9.87 -11.97 7.20
CA ASP A 424 -10.50 -10.67 7.00
C ASP A 424 -10.64 -9.85 8.30
N GLN A 425 -10.52 -10.48 9.48
CA GLN A 425 -10.65 -9.86 10.81
C GLN A 425 -9.47 -10.16 11.75
N LEU A 426 -8.25 -10.15 11.22
CA LEU A 426 -7.06 -10.41 12.02
C LEU A 426 -6.90 -9.35 13.13
N GLN A 427 -6.72 -9.81 14.37
CA GLN A 427 -6.39 -8.95 15.50
C GLN A 427 -4.91 -9.13 15.87
N VAL A 428 -4.17 -8.02 15.87
CA VAL A 428 -2.76 -8.03 16.26
C VAL A 428 -2.68 -7.77 17.77
N VAL A 429 -2.18 -8.75 18.51
CA VAL A 429 -1.83 -8.55 19.93
C VAL A 429 -0.56 -7.71 19.97
N GLU A 430 -0.57 -6.61 20.74
CA GLU A 430 0.59 -5.74 20.88
C GLU A 430 1.84 -6.54 21.28
N LYS A 431 2.98 -6.25 20.65
CA LYS A 431 4.27 -6.83 21.00
C LYS A 431 4.51 -6.63 22.50
N ARG A 432 4.74 -7.72 23.24
CA ARG A 432 5.44 -7.61 24.52
C ARG A 432 6.83 -7.03 24.22
N SER A 433 7.18 -5.97 24.92
CA SER A 433 8.51 -5.34 24.86
C SER A 433 9.60 -6.40 24.93
N ASP A 434 10.62 -6.28 24.05
CA ASP A 434 11.82 -7.11 24.13
C ASP A 434 12.43 -6.94 25.53
N GLY A 435 12.29 -7.99 26.35
CA GLY A 435 12.95 -8.05 27.65
C GLY A 435 14.44 -8.23 27.41
N ASP A 436 15.25 -7.42 28.08
CA ASP A 436 16.72 -7.47 28.08
C ASP A 436 17.25 -8.69 28.88
N GLY A 437 16.67 -9.87 28.60
CA GLY A 437 17.06 -11.12 29.21
C GLY A 437 18.36 -11.63 28.60
N PRO A 438 19.32 -12.15 29.39
CA PRO A 438 20.53 -12.73 28.86
C PRO A 438 20.18 -13.80 27.81
N ALA A 439 20.90 -13.79 26.69
CA ALA A 439 20.69 -14.74 25.61
C ALA A 439 20.68 -16.17 26.19
N PRO A 440 19.64 -16.98 25.91
CA PRO A 440 19.51 -18.30 26.51
C PRO A 440 20.76 -19.12 26.16
N ALA A 441 21.34 -19.83 27.12
CA ALA A 441 22.49 -20.71 26.92
C ALA A 441 22.13 -22.12 27.39
N LYS A 442 22.74 -23.14 26.76
CA LYS A 442 22.62 -24.54 27.20
C LYS A 442 23.97 -25.06 27.67
N GLN A 443 23.97 -25.90 28.69
CA GLN A 443 25.19 -26.53 29.18
C GLN A 443 25.44 -27.85 28.43
N CYS A 444 26.66 -28.04 27.92
CA CYS A 444 27.06 -29.30 27.32
C CYS A 444 27.10 -30.41 28.40
N PRO A 445 26.40 -31.54 28.24
CA PRO A 445 26.40 -32.61 29.25
C PRO A 445 27.77 -33.31 29.37
N SER A 446 28.59 -33.26 28.31
CA SER A 446 29.91 -33.90 28.28
C SER A 446 31.02 -33.05 28.93
N CYS A 447 31.16 -31.78 28.53
CA CYS A 447 32.26 -30.92 29.02
C CYS A 447 31.79 -29.77 29.93
N ARG A 448 30.48 -29.66 30.20
CA ARG A 448 29.85 -28.62 31.04
C ARG A 448 30.03 -27.18 30.56
N ALA A 449 30.53 -26.98 29.34
CA ALA A 449 30.60 -25.68 28.70
C ALA A 449 29.21 -25.07 28.50
N LEU A 450 29.04 -23.80 28.88
CA LEU A 450 27.86 -23.02 28.53
C LEU A 450 28.02 -22.53 27.09
N ILE A 451 27.14 -22.99 26.22
CA ILE A 451 27.19 -22.71 24.77
C ILE A 451 25.85 -22.19 24.29
N ALA A 452 25.85 -21.48 23.16
CA ALA A 452 24.61 -20.97 22.59
C ALA A 452 23.68 -22.14 22.19
N PRO A 453 22.34 -22.00 22.28
CA PRO A 453 21.40 -23.10 22.11
C PRO A 453 21.41 -23.68 20.69
N ALA A 454 21.82 -22.87 19.72
CA ALA A 454 21.86 -23.17 18.30
C ALA A 454 22.96 -24.18 17.88
N TYR A 455 23.97 -24.45 18.73
CA TYR A 455 25.03 -25.40 18.40
C TYR A 455 24.49 -26.84 18.39
N SER A 456 24.53 -27.50 17.23
CA SER A 456 24.24 -28.95 17.09
C SER A 456 25.42 -29.83 17.50
N ILE A 457 26.63 -29.26 17.58
CA ILE A 457 27.86 -29.89 18.03
C ILE A 457 28.54 -28.96 19.02
N CYS A 458 28.96 -29.47 20.18
CA CYS A 458 29.68 -28.66 21.17
C CYS A 458 31.04 -28.22 20.60
N PRO A 459 31.32 -26.90 20.50
CA PRO A 459 32.57 -26.42 19.94
C PRO A 459 33.80 -26.70 20.82
N GLN A 460 33.61 -27.11 22.07
CA GLN A 460 34.72 -27.44 22.98
C GLN A 460 35.09 -28.93 23.00
N CYS A 461 34.13 -29.84 22.90
CA CYS A 461 34.40 -31.29 23.04
C CYS A 461 33.85 -32.17 21.92
N GLY A 462 33.17 -31.59 20.92
CA GLY A 462 32.61 -32.35 19.80
C GLY A 462 31.34 -33.15 20.12
N HIS A 463 30.75 -32.99 21.30
CA HIS A 463 29.50 -33.69 21.65
C HIS A 463 28.35 -33.28 20.71
N GLU A 464 27.77 -34.25 20.01
CA GLU A 464 26.58 -34.08 19.16
C GLU A 464 25.30 -34.02 20.01
N PHE A 465 24.55 -32.93 19.87
CA PHE A 465 23.25 -32.78 20.53
C PHE A 465 22.17 -33.47 19.70
N PRO A 466 21.19 -34.15 20.34
CA PRO A 466 20.08 -34.73 19.63
C PRO A 466 19.32 -33.64 18.84
N PRO A 467 18.88 -33.93 17.59
CA PRO A 467 18.13 -32.97 16.80
C PRO A 467 16.87 -32.56 17.58
N PRO A 468 16.56 -31.25 17.66
CA PRO A 468 15.38 -30.79 18.38
C PRO A 468 14.13 -31.42 17.79
N GLU A 469 13.26 -31.96 18.63
CA GLU A 469 11.91 -32.36 18.23
C GLU A 469 11.13 -31.13 17.77
N ARG A 470 11.20 -30.85 16.48
CA ARG A 470 10.34 -29.88 15.83
C ARG A 470 8.99 -30.55 15.62
N LYS A 471 7.98 -30.20 16.41
CA LYS A 471 6.58 -30.44 16.01
C LYS A 471 6.36 -29.73 14.67
N LYS A 472 6.37 -30.50 13.59
CA LYS A 472 6.12 -30.04 12.23
C LYS A 472 4.62 -30.01 12.03
N HIS A 473 4.01 -28.84 12.25
CA HIS A 473 2.58 -28.53 12.07
C HIS A 473 1.62 -29.54 12.75
N GLU A 474 0.31 -29.26 12.77
CA GLU A 474 -0.65 -30.23 13.28
C GLU A 474 -0.82 -31.39 12.28
N SER A 475 -1.27 -32.56 12.75
CA SER A 475 -1.54 -33.73 11.88
C SER A 475 -2.89 -33.65 11.16
N GLN A 476 -3.77 -32.76 11.61
CA GLN A 476 -5.07 -32.47 11.03
C GLN A 476 -5.21 -30.97 10.78
N ALA A 477 -5.92 -30.59 9.71
CA ALA A 477 -6.22 -29.20 9.42
C ALA A 477 -7.28 -28.67 10.40
N THR A 478 -7.22 -27.38 10.74
CA THR A 478 -8.28 -26.76 11.54
C THR A 478 -9.57 -26.60 10.72
N ASN A 479 -10.72 -26.76 11.38
CA ASN A 479 -12.05 -26.45 10.83
C ASN A 479 -12.55 -25.04 11.20
N ALA A 480 -11.69 -24.21 11.79
CA ALA A 480 -12.03 -22.83 12.13
C ALA A 480 -12.37 -22.01 10.88
N GLY A 481 -13.41 -21.18 10.98
CA GLY A 481 -13.83 -20.31 9.88
C GLY A 481 -12.71 -19.39 9.42
N VAL A 482 -12.34 -19.50 8.14
CA VAL A 482 -11.25 -18.72 7.54
C VAL A 482 -11.67 -17.27 7.30
N LEU A 483 -12.97 -17.04 7.11
CA LEU A 483 -13.59 -15.74 6.94
C LEU A 483 -14.56 -15.43 8.09
N SER A 484 -14.70 -14.15 8.43
CA SER A 484 -15.62 -13.72 9.47
C SER A 484 -17.08 -14.01 9.12
N GLY A 485 -17.88 -14.35 10.14
CA GLY A 485 -19.28 -14.75 9.97
C GLY A 485 -19.49 -16.18 9.44
N GLN A 486 -18.42 -16.92 9.12
CA GLN A 486 -18.52 -18.34 8.80
C GLN A 486 -18.97 -19.11 10.05
N VAL A 487 -20.09 -19.83 9.91
CA VAL A 487 -20.70 -20.62 10.99
C VAL A 487 -20.19 -22.05 10.89
N SER A 488 -19.68 -22.58 11.99
CA SER A 488 -19.38 -24.01 12.13
C SER A 488 -20.19 -24.58 13.28
N ASP A 489 -20.99 -25.60 12.99
CA ASP A 489 -21.74 -26.36 13.98
C ASP A 489 -21.00 -27.69 14.24
N ALA A 490 -20.75 -28.01 15.51
CA ALA A 490 -20.12 -29.26 15.92
C ALA A 490 -20.94 -29.92 17.03
N GLU A 491 -21.19 -31.22 16.90
CA GLU A 491 -21.89 -32.02 17.89
C GLU A 491 -20.89 -32.70 18.83
N PHE A 492 -21.15 -32.63 20.13
CA PHE A 492 -20.30 -33.20 21.17
C PHE A 492 -21.13 -34.04 22.14
N ASP A 493 -20.60 -35.20 22.52
CA ASP A 493 -21.14 -36.00 23.62
C ASP A 493 -20.84 -35.31 24.96
N VAL A 494 -21.87 -35.20 25.80
CA VAL A 494 -21.77 -34.61 27.13
C VAL A 494 -21.29 -35.66 28.12
N ARG A 495 -20.19 -35.36 28.81
CA ARG A 495 -19.57 -36.27 29.79
C ARG A 495 -19.91 -35.95 31.24
N ASP A 496 -20.28 -34.71 31.52
CA ASP A 496 -20.65 -34.21 32.85
C ASP A 496 -21.44 -32.90 32.71
N ILE A 497 -22.31 -32.62 33.67
CA ILE A 497 -23.12 -31.39 33.70
C ILE A 497 -23.05 -30.81 35.10
N ARG A 498 -22.76 -29.52 35.20
CA ARG A 498 -22.78 -28.79 36.48
C ARG A 498 -23.77 -27.65 36.44
N TYR A 499 -24.51 -27.51 37.52
CA TYR A 499 -25.49 -26.44 37.71
C TYR A 499 -24.99 -25.51 38.81
N SER A 500 -24.97 -24.21 38.51
CA SER A 500 -24.60 -23.19 39.49
C SER A 500 -25.40 -21.92 39.30
N VAL A 501 -25.62 -21.17 40.38
CA VAL A 501 -26.23 -19.85 40.30
C VAL A 501 -25.19 -18.84 39.85
N HIS A 502 -25.53 -18.04 38.84
CA HIS A 502 -24.66 -17.02 38.28
C HIS A 502 -25.27 -15.63 38.42
N THR A 503 -24.47 -14.74 39.01
CA THR A 503 -24.69 -13.29 39.02
C THR A 503 -23.75 -12.64 38.02
N LYS A 504 -24.28 -11.75 37.17
CA LYS A 504 -23.48 -11.01 36.19
C LYS A 504 -22.40 -10.18 36.91
N LYS A 505 -21.21 -10.14 36.34
CA LYS A 505 -20.09 -9.33 36.87
C LYS A 505 -20.50 -7.84 36.93
N ASP A 506 -20.20 -7.19 38.05
CA ASP A 506 -20.49 -5.77 38.34
C ASP A 506 -21.99 -5.44 38.43
N ALA A 507 -22.85 -6.43 38.71
CA ALA A 507 -24.27 -6.21 38.96
C ALA A 507 -24.55 -5.96 40.45
N ASP A 508 -25.54 -5.10 40.73
CA ASP A 508 -26.02 -4.84 42.09
C ASP A 508 -26.61 -6.11 42.73
N ASP A 509 -26.66 -6.17 44.07
CA ASP A 509 -27.14 -7.34 44.83
C ASP A 509 -28.59 -7.73 44.50
N ASP A 510 -29.40 -6.77 44.03
CA ASP A 510 -30.81 -6.97 43.61
C ASP A 510 -30.96 -7.39 42.13
N ALA A 511 -29.86 -7.57 41.39
CA ALA A 511 -29.93 -7.95 39.99
C ALA A 511 -30.44 -9.41 39.82
N PRO A 512 -31.29 -9.69 38.81
CA PRO A 512 -31.86 -11.02 38.61
C PRO A 512 -30.75 -12.05 38.34
N LYS A 513 -30.82 -13.17 39.05
CA LYS A 513 -29.85 -14.26 38.94
C LYS A 513 -30.25 -15.21 37.81
N THR A 514 -29.24 -15.89 37.26
CA THR A 514 -29.41 -16.87 36.19
C THR A 514 -28.87 -18.22 36.62
N LEU A 515 -29.50 -19.31 36.16
CA LEU A 515 -28.92 -20.65 36.30
C LEU A 515 -27.87 -20.82 35.20
N ARG A 516 -26.61 -21.03 35.57
CA ARG A 516 -25.55 -21.41 34.65
C ARG A 516 -25.46 -22.93 34.58
N VAL A 517 -25.54 -23.45 33.35
CA VAL A 517 -25.41 -24.87 33.05
C VAL A 517 -24.10 -25.07 32.31
N ASP A 518 -23.17 -25.80 32.93
CA ASP A 518 -21.84 -26.09 32.38
C ASP A 518 -21.78 -27.54 31.87
N TYR A 519 -21.58 -27.72 30.56
CA TYR A 519 -21.44 -29.02 29.92
C TYR A 519 -19.97 -29.36 29.70
N ARG A 520 -19.51 -30.49 30.23
CA ARG A 520 -18.14 -31.00 29.98
C ARG A 520 -18.12 -31.86 28.73
N LEU A 521 -17.41 -31.40 27.71
CA LEU A 521 -17.32 -32.08 26.40
C LEU A 521 -15.98 -32.84 26.23
N GLY A 522 -14.95 -32.48 27.03
CA GLY A 522 -13.62 -33.10 27.00
C GLY A 522 -12.92 -33.08 28.37
N LEU A 523 -11.61 -33.40 28.40
CA LEU A 523 -10.81 -33.41 29.65
C LEU A 523 -10.82 -32.03 30.34
N ASP A 524 -10.62 -30.95 29.57
CA ASP A 524 -10.64 -29.55 30.05
C ASP A 524 -11.53 -28.63 29.16
N TYR A 525 -12.47 -29.21 28.40
CA TYR A 525 -13.33 -28.43 27.50
C TYR A 525 -14.77 -28.35 28.05
N TRP A 526 -15.19 -27.13 28.39
CA TRP A 526 -16.49 -26.81 28.96
C TRP A 526 -17.21 -25.73 28.15
N VAL A 527 -18.51 -25.88 27.96
CA VAL A 527 -19.37 -24.88 27.32
C VAL A 527 -20.55 -24.58 28.24
N SER A 528 -20.92 -23.31 28.35
CA SER A 528 -21.93 -22.84 29.29
C SER A 528 -23.14 -22.24 28.59
N GLU A 529 -24.33 -22.45 29.12
CA GLU A 529 -25.53 -21.64 28.83
C GLU A 529 -26.12 -21.04 30.11
N TRP A 530 -26.88 -19.96 29.96
CA TRP A 530 -27.50 -19.24 31.07
C TRP A 530 -29.01 -19.20 30.90
N ILE A 531 -29.72 -19.66 31.94
CA ILE A 531 -31.17 -19.80 31.97
C ILE A 531 -31.77 -18.78 32.93
N CYS A 532 -32.68 -17.95 32.43
CA CYS A 532 -33.12 -16.73 33.08
C CYS A 532 -34.42 -16.90 33.87
N PHE A 533 -34.39 -17.65 34.97
CA PHE A 533 -35.58 -17.87 35.82
C PHE A 533 -36.10 -16.58 36.48
N GLU A 534 -35.24 -15.68 36.95
CA GLU A 534 -35.67 -14.48 37.70
C GLU A 534 -35.96 -13.27 36.79
N HIS A 535 -35.83 -13.44 35.47
CA HIS A 535 -36.15 -12.38 34.51
C HIS A 535 -37.66 -12.33 34.23
N SER A 536 -38.12 -11.29 33.53
CA SER A 536 -39.49 -11.17 33.02
C SER A 536 -39.51 -11.18 31.48
N GLY A 537 -40.69 -11.39 30.89
CA GLY A 537 -40.89 -11.32 29.43
C GLY A 537 -40.30 -12.51 28.65
N TRP A 538 -39.67 -12.23 27.51
CA TRP A 538 -39.17 -13.26 26.59
C TRP A 538 -38.09 -14.18 27.20
N PRO A 539 -37.11 -13.68 27.98
CA PRO A 539 -36.13 -14.55 28.65
C PRO A 539 -36.75 -15.56 29.63
N ARG A 540 -37.77 -15.17 30.40
CA ARG A 540 -38.50 -16.07 31.31
C ARG A 540 -39.22 -17.18 30.56
N ARG A 541 -39.93 -16.85 29.48
CA ARG A 541 -40.61 -17.84 28.64
C ARG A 541 -39.63 -18.86 28.05
N LYS A 542 -38.42 -18.42 27.69
CA LYS A 542 -37.36 -19.32 27.23
C LYS A 542 -36.86 -20.24 28.35
N ALA A 543 -36.73 -19.74 29.57
CA ALA A 543 -36.39 -20.56 30.74
C ALA A 543 -37.46 -21.61 31.04
N GLU A 544 -38.74 -21.23 30.99
CA GLU A 544 -39.88 -22.15 31.18
C GLU A 544 -39.90 -23.26 30.13
N GLN A 545 -39.68 -22.92 28.86
CA GLN A 545 -39.57 -23.91 27.78
C GLN A 545 -38.36 -24.84 27.97
N TRP A 546 -37.21 -24.29 28.37
CA TRP A 546 -36.01 -25.06 28.64
C TRP A 546 -36.22 -26.06 29.79
N TRP A 547 -36.92 -25.63 30.85
CA TRP A 547 -37.26 -26.46 32.01
C TRP A 547 -38.27 -27.54 31.66
N GLN A 548 -39.39 -27.18 31.00
CA GLN A 548 -40.43 -28.13 30.59
C GLN A 548 -39.91 -29.20 29.62
N ALA A 549 -38.88 -28.90 28.83
CA ALA A 549 -38.24 -29.91 27.97
C ALA A 549 -37.49 -30.99 28.79
N ARG A 550 -37.01 -30.64 29.99
CA ARG A 550 -36.08 -31.45 30.79
C ARG A 550 -36.69 -32.01 32.07
N SER A 551 -37.70 -31.37 32.64
CA SER A 551 -38.33 -31.77 33.89
C SER A 551 -39.83 -32.05 33.69
N PRO A 552 -40.41 -32.98 34.46
CA PRO A 552 -41.85 -33.02 34.69
C PRO A 552 -42.31 -32.01 35.77
N ASP A 553 -41.40 -31.52 36.61
CA ASP A 553 -41.71 -30.60 37.70
C ASP A 553 -42.07 -29.21 37.14
N PRO A 554 -42.99 -28.47 37.79
CA PRO A 554 -43.29 -27.10 37.41
C PRO A 554 -42.07 -26.18 37.52
N CYS A 555 -42.04 -25.17 36.65
CA CYS A 555 -40.88 -24.28 36.48
C CYS A 555 -40.61 -23.47 37.77
N PRO A 556 -39.39 -23.52 38.32
CA PRO A 556 -39.02 -22.74 39.51
C PRO A 556 -39.03 -21.23 39.25
N ASP A 557 -39.26 -20.44 40.30
CA ASP A 557 -39.30 -18.97 40.21
C ASP A 557 -37.94 -18.32 40.40
N THR A 558 -37.02 -18.99 41.10
CA THR A 558 -35.67 -18.46 41.37
C THR A 558 -34.58 -19.34 40.75
N ALA A 559 -33.45 -18.72 40.40
CA ALA A 559 -32.30 -19.45 39.87
C ALA A 559 -31.72 -20.40 40.92
N GLN A 560 -31.83 -20.05 42.22
CA GLN A 560 -31.40 -20.90 43.33
C GLN A 560 -32.23 -22.19 43.40
N GLN A 561 -33.56 -22.09 43.42
CA GLN A 561 -34.43 -23.27 43.43
C GLN A 561 -34.20 -24.16 42.20
N ALA A 562 -34.03 -23.56 41.02
CA ALA A 562 -33.71 -24.30 39.80
C ALA A 562 -32.37 -25.04 39.91
N CYS A 563 -31.35 -24.42 40.52
CA CYS A 563 -30.05 -25.04 40.75
C CYS A 563 -30.13 -26.22 41.72
N ASP A 564 -30.88 -26.06 42.81
CA ASP A 564 -31.03 -27.09 43.84
C ASP A 564 -31.77 -28.32 43.28
N LEU A 565 -32.87 -28.10 42.56
CA LEU A 565 -33.61 -29.16 41.87
C LEU A 565 -32.76 -29.85 40.80
N ALA A 566 -32.01 -29.09 40.01
CA ALA A 566 -31.12 -29.64 38.99
C ALA A 566 -30.02 -30.53 39.58
N ASN A 567 -29.39 -30.10 40.68
CA ASN A 567 -28.37 -30.88 41.39
C ASN A 567 -28.96 -32.14 42.08
N ASN A 568 -30.26 -32.14 42.38
CA ASN A 568 -30.99 -33.28 42.92
C ASN A 568 -31.57 -34.22 41.84
N GLY A 569 -31.22 -34.03 40.56
CA GLY A 569 -31.62 -34.94 39.48
C GLY A 569 -32.99 -34.67 38.87
N ALA A 570 -33.60 -33.50 39.10
CA ALA A 570 -34.91 -33.14 38.54
C ALA A 570 -34.90 -32.82 37.03
N LEU A 571 -33.75 -32.92 36.35
CA LEU A 571 -33.59 -32.63 34.93
C LEU A 571 -33.13 -33.87 34.14
N ALA A 572 -33.68 -34.03 32.94
CA ALA A 572 -33.24 -35.00 31.96
C ALA A 572 -31.75 -34.82 31.66
N HIS A 573 -31.02 -35.92 31.63
CA HIS A 573 -29.61 -35.91 31.27
C HIS A 573 -29.45 -35.46 29.80
N THR A 574 -28.57 -34.49 29.55
CA THR A 574 -28.24 -34.06 28.19
C THR A 574 -27.22 -35.05 27.61
N GLU A 575 -27.54 -35.74 26.53
CA GLU A 575 -26.67 -36.73 25.89
C GLU A 575 -25.62 -36.08 24.99
N SER A 576 -26.05 -35.15 24.13
CA SER A 576 -25.17 -34.40 23.25
C SER A 576 -25.63 -32.94 23.13
N VAL A 577 -24.68 -32.05 22.84
CA VAL A 577 -24.94 -30.64 22.53
C VAL A 577 -24.34 -30.28 21.19
N THR A 578 -25.08 -29.50 20.39
CA THR A 578 -24.56 -28.89 19.18
C THR A 578 -24.13 -27.46 19.47
N VAL A 579 -22.81 -27.27 19.45
CA VAL A 579 -22.15 -26.00 19.69
C VAL A 579 -21.93 -25.30 18.36
N ARG A 580 -22.48 -24.09 18.26
CA ARG A 580 -22.28 -23.18 17.13
C ARG A 580 -21.17 -22.20 17.46
N SER A 581 -20.12 -22.23 16.67
CA SER A 581 -19.07 -21.22 16.67
C SER A 581 -19.24 -20.31 15.46
N VAL A 582 -19.28 -19.00 15.70
CA VAL A 582 -19.32 -17.98 14.64
C VAL A 582 -17.94 -17.33 14.59
N ALA A 583 -17.27 -17.43 13.44
CA ALA A 583 -15.96 -16.85 13.23
C ALA A 583 -15.97 -15.32 13.50
N GLY A 584 -15.28 -14.89 14.57
CA GLY A 584 -15.23 -13.49 15.02
C GLY A 584 -16.02 -13.18 16.31
N GLU A 585 -16.88 -14.08 16.79
CA GLU A 585 -17.55 -13.94 18.09
C GLU A 585 -16.70 -14.48 19.25
N LYS A 586 -16.87 -13.89 20.46
CA LYS A 586 -16.06 -14.22 21.64
C LYS A 586 -16.50 -15.51 22.35
N PHE A 587 -17.75 -15.91 22.18
CA PHE A 587 -18.34 -17.03 22.92
C PHE A 587 -19.10 -17.95 21.97
N ASP A 588 -18.85 -19.25 22.09
CA ASP A 588 -19.63 -20.28 21.44
C ASP A 588 -21.05 -20.31 22.00
N ARG A 589 -22.02 -20.72 21.19
CA ARG A 589 -23.42 -20.83 21.61
C ARG A 589 -23.93 -22.25 21.46
N ILE A 590 -24.57 -22.75 22.51
CA ILE A 590 -25.36 -23.98 22.40
C ILE A 590 -26.66 -23.62 21.70
N HIS A 591 -26.91 -24.24 20.56
CA HIS A 591 -28.12 -23.94 19.78
C HIS A 591 -29.08 -25.14 19.68
N ASN A 592 -28.62 -26.34 20.02
CA ASN A 592 -29.41 -27.55 20.04
C ASN A 592 -28.85 -28.55 21.07
N CYS A 593 -29.72 -29.37 21.67
CA CYS A 593 -29.37 -30.40 22.65
C CYS A 593 -30.17 -31.68 22.36
N LYS A 594 -29.53 -32.84 22.48
CA LYS A 594 -30.22 -34.13 22.53
C LYS A 594 -30.41 -34.54 23.99
N LEU A 595 -31.66 -34.68 24.41
CA LEU A 595 -32.02 -35.00 25.78
C LEU A 595 -32.35 -36.49 25.92
N GLY A 596 -31.92 -37.08 27.02
CA GLY A 596 -32.37 -38.41 27.45
C GLY A 596 -33.80 -38.38 28.00
N PRO A 597 -34.29 -39.51 28.55
CA PRO A 597 -35.61 -39.56 29.16
C PRO A 597 -35.73 -38.60 30.35
N LYS A 598 -36.93 -38.06 30.56
CA LYS A 598 -37.21 -37.23 31.72
C LYS A 598 -37.14 -38.05 33.00
N PRO A 599 -36.64 -37.47 34.11
CA PRO A 599 -36.68 -38.13 35.42
C PRO A 599 -38.12 -38.23 35.93
N GLU A 600 -38.32 -39.05 36.96
CA GLU A 600 -39.57 -39.08 37.72
C GLU A 600 -39.77 -37.76 38.48
N LEU A 601 -41.02 -37.44 38.84
CA LEU A 601 -41.36 -36.22 39.60
C LEU A 601 -40.58 -36.17 40.91
N SER A 602 -40.07 -34.99 41.25
CA SER A 602 -39.28 -34.80 42.48
C SER A 602 -40.14 -35.03 43.73
N PRO A 603 -39.62 -35.70 44.79
CA PRO A 603 -40.35 -35.92 46.04
C PRO A 603 -40.77 -34.63 46.75
N MET A 604 -40.16 -33.48 46.42
CA MET A 604 -40.60 -32.18 46.94
C MET A 604 -41.99 -31.75 46.45
N TRP A 605 -42.52 -32.43 45.42
CA TRP A 605 -43.80 -32.12 44.78
C TRP A 605 -44.74 -33.34 44.74
N GLU A 606 -44.37 -34.44 45.41
CA GLU A 606 -45.36 -35.44 45.80
C GLU A 606 -46.43 -34.71 46.61
N ALA A 607 -47.68 -34.79 46.17
CA ALA A 607 -48.80 -34.26 46.92
C ALA A 607 -48.74 -34.87 48.32
N VAL A 608 -48.38 -34.06 49.32
CA VAL A 608 -48.54 -34.44 50.71
C VAL A 608 -50.03 -34.71 50.88
N ASP A 609 -50.40 -35.99 51.03
CA ASP A 609 -51.74 -36.34 51.45
C ASP A 609 -51.89 -35.85 52.88
N LEU A 610 -52.56 -34.71 53.04
CA LEU A 610 -52.79 -34.05 54.32
C LEU A 610 -53.80 -34.81 55.20
N SER A 611 -54.24 -36.01 54.81
CA SER A 611 -55.13 -36.86 55.60
C SER A 611 -54.45 -37.57 56.77
N ASP A 612 -53.12 -37.70 56.78
CA ASP A 612 -52.40 -38.62 57.68
C ASP A 612 -51.50 -37.94 58.74
N VAL A 613 -51.73 -36.65 59.04
CA VAL A 613 -51.07 -35.99 60.18
C VAL A 613 -52.06 -35.87 61.35
N PRO A 614 -51.92 -36.68 62.43
CA PRO A 614 -52.64 -36.44 63.67
C PRO A 614 -52.03 -35.21 64.35
N PHE A 615 -52.90 -34.22 64.62
CA PHE A 615 -52.67 -32.90 65.22
C PHE A 615 -51.43 -32.70 66.09
#